data_AF-A0A536T5T5-F1
#
_entry.id   AF-A0A536T5T5-F1
#
_cell.length_a   1.000
_cell.length_b   1.000
_cell.length_c   1.000
_cell.angle_alpha   90.00
_cell.angle_beta   90.00
_cell.angle_gamma   90.00
#
_symmetry.space_group_name_H-M   'P 1'
#
loop_
_entity.id
_entity.type
_entity.pdbx_description
1 polymer ?
#
loop_
_entity_poly.entity_id
_entity_poly.type
_entity_poly.pdbx_seq_one_letter_code
_entity_poly.pdbx_strand_id
1 'polypeptide(L)'
;MMEYMKVLRAAERTPHIAEVEPLVPLVAPFAPHIAEELWERIGHKRSVFDSGWPEFDPDLAADELIMIAVQVNGKTRGTIQVSPDAGQEDALAAAMLEPGIA
;
A
#
# COMPACT_ATOMS: atom_id res chain seq x y z
N MET A 1 6.36 5.15 3.76
CA MET A 1 7.08 4.82 5.01
C MET A 1 6.36 5.33 6.26
N MET A 2 6.21 6.64 6.46
CA MET A 2 5.48 7.15 7.65
C MET A 2 4.03 6.65 7.72
N GLU A 3 3.32 6.63 6.59
CA GLU A 3 1.93 6.13 6.56
C GLU A 3 1.84 4.65 6.95
N TYR A 4 2.73 3.82 6.38
CA TYR A 4 2.83 2.41 6.75
C TYR A 4 3.12 2.21 8.25
N MET A 5 3.98 3.06 8.84
CA MET A 5 4.20 3.05 10.29
C MET A 5 2.96 3.42 11.09
N LYS A 6 2.10 4.30 10.59
CA LYS A 6 0.81 4.58 11.23
C LYS A 6 -0.09 3.36 11.19
N VAL A 7 -0.19 2.68 10.04
CA VAL A 7 -0.99 1.45 9.88
C VAL A 7 -0.54 0.38 10.89
N LEU A 8 0.77 0.11 10.96
CA LEU A 8 1.30 -0.89 11.90
C LEU A 8 1.09 -0.53 13.37
N ARG A 9 1.10 0.78 13.72
CA ARG A 9 0.87 1.25 15.10
C ARG A 9 -0.62 1.34 15.46
N ALA A 10 -1.48 1.55 14.48
CA ALA A 10 -2.93 1.59 14.67
C ALA A 10 -3.50 0.19 14.89
N ALA A 11 -2.84 -0.85 14.37
CA ALA A 11 -3.17 -2.21 14.70
C ALA A 11 -2.95 -2.43 16.22
N GLU A 12 -3.98 -2.84 16.96
CA GLU A 12 -3.93 -3.10 18.41
C GLU A 12 -3.14 -4.40 18.74
N ARG A 13 -2.02 -4.62 18.05
CA ARG A 13 -1.13 -5.78 18.18
C ARG A 13 0.32 -5.37 18.04
N THR A 14 1.22 -6.21 18.55
CA THR A 14 2.65 -6.08 18.25
C THR A 14 2.91 -6.50 16.80
N PRO A 15 3.57 -5.66 15.97
CA PRO A 15 3.98 -6.05 14.63
C PRO A 15 5.00 -7.19 14.67
N HIS A 16 4.90 -8.09 13.70
CA HIS A 16 5.92 -9.10 13.46
C HIS A 16 7.16 -8.46 12.83
N ILE A 17 8.35 -8.99 13.09
CA ILE A 17 9.61 -8.40 12.59
C ILE A 17 9.63 -8.27 11.07
N ALA A 18 9.08 -9.26 10.36
CA ALA A 18 8.97 -9.26 8.90
C ALA A 18 8.15 -8.09 8.34
N GLU A 19 7.27 -7.47 9.13
CA GLU A 19 6.50 -6.29 8.72
C GLU A 19 7.32 -4.99 8.85
N VAL A 20 8.33 -4.97 9.71
CA VAL A 20 9.11 -3.75 10.01
C VAL A 20 10.47 -3.77 9.32
N GLU A 21 11.08 -4.94 9.19
CA GLU A 21 12.40 -5.14 8.60
C GLU A 21 12.57 -4.50 7.21
N PRO A 22 11.63 -4.63 6.26
CA PRO A 22 11.75 -3.99 4.94
C PRO A 22 11.85 -2.45 5.01
N LEU A 23 11.41 -1.81 6.09
CA LEU A 23 11.48 -0.36 6.23
C LEU A 23 12.89 0.15 6.51
N VAL A 24 13.77 -0.70 7.04
CA VAL A 24 15.15 -0.33 7.39
C VAL A 24 15.97 0.02 6.14
N PRO A 25 16.04 -0.80 5.07
CA PRO A 25 16.71 -0.38 3.83
C PRO A 25 15.99 0.79 3.15
N LEU A 26 14.67 0.94 3.28
CA LEU A 26 13.95 2.10 2.74
C LEU A 26 14.35 3.41 3.41
N VAL A 27 14.74 3.40 4.69
CA VAL A 27 15.18 4.61 5.42
C VAL A 27 16.67 4.89 5.28
N ALA A 28 17.48 3.91 4.86
CA ALA A 28 18.92 4.04 4.71
C ALA A 28 19.37 5.25 3.85
N PRO A 29 18.71 5.60 2.73
CA PRO A 29 19.07 6.80 1.96
C PRO A 29 18.87 8.13 2.70
N PHE A 30 18.01 8.15 3.73
CA PHE A 30 17.66 9.36 4.48
C PHE A 30 18.36 9.44 5.84
N ALA A 31 18.49 8.31 6.52
CA ALA A 31 19.05 8.20 7.88
C ALA A 31 20.01 7.00 7.96
N PRO A 32 21.16 7.05 7.27
CA PRO A 32 22.03 5.89 7.06
C PRO A 32 22.56 5.29 8.37
N HIS A 33 22.98 6.13 9.32
CA HIS A 33 23.51 5.68 10.60
C HIS A 33 22.44 4.97 11.47
N ILE A 34 21.20 5.47 11.45
CA ILE A 34 20.10 4.83 12.18
C ILE A 34 19.69 3.53 11.48
N ALA A 35 19.67 3.51 10.14
CA ALA A 35 19.38 2.31 9.38
C ALA A 35 20.38 1.19 9.69
N GLU A 36 21.68 1.46 9.71
CA GLU A 36 22.71 0.47 10.07
C GLU A 36 22.54 -0.07 11.48
N GLU A 37 22.35 0.80 12.47
CA GLU A 37 22.14 0.39 13.86
C GLU A 37 20.88 -0.48 14.01
N LEU A 38 19.79 -0.12 13.33
CA LEU A 38 18.56 -0.92 13.34
C LEU A 38 18.76 -2.27 12.65
N TRP A 39 19.49 -2.29 11.53
CA TRP A 39 19.79 -3.49 10.74
C TRP A 39 20.62 -4.49 11.55
N GLU A 40 21.65 -4.02 12.26
CA GLU A 40 22.44 -4.85 13.17
C GLU A 40 21.58 -5.38 14.33
N ARG A 41 20.75 -4.52 14.94
CA ARG A 41 19.88 -4.89 16.08
C ARG A 41 18.87 -5.98 15.75
N ILE A 42 18.40 -6.06 14.51
CA ILE A 42 17.49 -7.11 14.07
C ILE A 42 18.21 -8.40 13.64
N GLY A 43 19.54 -8.46 13.79
CA GLY A 43 20.34 -9.68 13.67
C GLY A 43 21.15 -9.81 12.39
N HIS A 44 21.12 -8.80 11.50
CA HIS A 44 21.93 -8.82 10.28
C HIS A 44 23.40 -8.53 10.58
N LYS A 45 24.30 -9.20 9.87
CA LYS A 45 25.76 -9.11 10.09
C LYS A 45 26.50 -8.26 9.06
N ARG A 46 25.86 -8.02 7.92
CA ARG A 46 26.40 -7.20 6.82
C ARG A 46 25.67 -5.86 6.83
N SER A 47 26.29 -4.86 6.21
CA SER A 47 25.73 -3.53 6.10
C SER A 47 24.33 -3.56 5.48
N VAL A 48 23.46 -2.65 5.91
CA VAL A 48 22.15 -2.44 5.24
C VAL A 48 22.32 -2.09 3.76
N PHE A 49 23.46 -1.51 3.36
CA PHE A 49 23.74 -1.21 1.95
C PHE A 49 24.03 -2.46 1.12
N ASP A 50 24.33 -3.60 1.75
CA ASP A 50 24.52 -4.89 1.08
C ASP A 50 23.20 -5.67 0.91
N SER A 51 22.08 -5.20 1.49
CA SER A 51 20.79 -5.91 1.45
C SER A 51 20.01 -5.76 0.14
N GLY A 52 20.38 -4.77 -0.69
CA GLY A 52 19.57 -4.37 -1.84
C GLY A 52 18.27 -3.66 -1.45
N TRP A 53 17.46 -3.34 -2.45
CA TRP A 53 16.16 -2.70 -2.25
C TRP A 53 15.07 -3.76 -2.02
N PRO A 54 14.09 -3.51 -1.12
CA PRO A 54 13.00 -4.47 -0.90
C PRO A 54 12.18 -4.74 -2.17
N GLU A 55 11.87 -6.01 -2.39
CA GLU A 55 10.94 -6.47 -3.42
C GLU A 55 9.52 -6.55 -2.84
N PHE A 56 8.51 -6.42 -3.71
CA PHE A 56 7.11 -6.56 -3.33
C PHE A 56 6.53 -7.86 -3.89
N ASP A 57 5.55 -8.42 -3.19
CA ASP A 57 4.76 -9.55 -3.66
C ASP A 57 3.52 -9.02 -4.40
N PRO A 58 3.35 -9.30 -5.71
CA PRO A 58 2.20 -8.86 -6.49
C PRO A 58 0.87 -9.34 -5.92
N ASP A 59 0.82 -10.52 -5.32
CA ASP A 59 -0.42 -11.10 -4.79
C ASP A 59 -0.86 -10.36 -3.51
N LEU A 60 0.10 -9.87 -2.70
CA LEU A 60 -0.19 -9.03 -1.53
C LEU A 60 -0.49 -7.57 -1.90
N ALA A 61 -0.08 -7.13 -3.08
CA ALA A 61 -0.29 -5.77 -3.59
C ALA A 61 -1.59 -5.63 -4.40
N ALA A 62 -2.23 -6.73 -4.76
CA ALA A 62 -3.48 -6.72 -5.51
C ALA A 62 -4.68 -6.36 -4.61
N ASP A 63 -5.49 -5.40 -5.06
CA ASP A 63 -6.76 -5.07 -4.43
C ASP A 63 -7.89 -5.95 -5.00
N GLU A 64 -8.76 -6.49 -4.13
CA GLU A 64 -9.94 -7.24 -4.55
C GLU A 64 -11.01 -6.35 -5.21
N LEU A 65 -11.06 -5.07 -4.80
CA LEU A 65 -11.96 -4.06 -5.29
C LEU A 65 -11.19 -2.78 -5.60
N ILE A 66 -11.35 -2.27 -6.82
CA ILE A 66 -10.77 -1.01 -7.25
C ILE A 66 -11.80 0.11 -7.17
N MET A 67 -11.33 1.29 -6.74
CA MET A 67 -12.12 2.51 -6.72
C MET A 67 -12.09 3.19 -8.10
N ILE A 68 -13.24 3.34 -8.73
CA ILE A 68 -13.38 4.04 -10.02
C ILE A 68 -14.21 5.31 -9.81
N ALA A 69 -13.67 6.45 -10.26
CA ALA A 69 -14.41 7.70 -10.27
C ALA A 69 -15.39 7.73 -11.45
N VAL A 70 -16.66 7.98 -11.17
CA VAL A 70 -17.68 8.10 -12.22
C VAL A 70 -17.86 9.55 -12.60
N GLN A 71 -17.79 9.83 -13.90
CA GLN A 71 -17.90 11.18 -14.45
C GLN A 71 -19.11 11.33 -15.37
N VAL A 72 -19.78 12.47 -15.28
CA VAL A 72 -20.85 12.88 -16.21
C VAL A 72 -20.47 14.24 -16.78
N ASN A 73 -20.33 14.32 -18.11
CA ASN A 73 -19.88 15.53 -18.83
C ASN A 73 -18.56 16.10 -18.25
N GLY A 74 -17.60 15.22 -17.95
CA GLY A 74 -16.28 15.59 -17.44
C GLY A 74 -16.25 16.05 -15.97
N LYS A 75 -17.36 15.95 -15.24
CA LYS A 75 -17.42 16.24 -13.80
C LYS A 75 -17.64 14.97 -13.00
N THR A 76 -16.84 14.73 -11.97
CA THR A 76 -17.01 13.60 -11.05
C THR A 76 -18.34 13.73 -10.30
N ARG A 77 -19.13 12.65 -10.32
CA ARG A 77 -20.45 12.57 -9.68
C ARG A 77 -20.54 11.55 -8.55
N GLY A 78 -19.59 10.63 -8.50
CA GLY A 78 -19.48 9.62 -7.45
C GLY A 78 -18.26 8.75 -7.67
N THR A 79 -18.13 7.72 -6.83
CA THR A 79 -17.09 6.70 -6.94
C THR A 79 -17.72 5.35 -6.66
N ILE A 80 -17.38 4.35 -7.47
CA ILE A 80 -17.83 2.97 -7.27
C ILE A 80 -16.66 2.06 -6.92
N GLN A 81 -16.95 0.99 -6.19
CA GLN A 81 -16.02 -0.12 -5.98
C GLN A 81 -16.45 -1.29 -6.86
N VAL A 82 -15.54 -1.75 -7.72
CA VAL A 82 -15.78 -2.90 -8.59
C VAL A 82 -14.58 -3.82 -8.60
N SER A 83 -14.78 -5.09 -8.95
CA SER A 83 -13.65 -6.00 -9.19
C SER A 83 -12.74 -5.44 -10.29
N PRO A 84 -11.41 -5.64 -10.21
CA PRO A 84 -10.48 -5.32 -11.30
C PRO A 84 -10.88 -5.93 -12.64
N ASP A 85 -11.55 -7.09 -12.62
CA ASP A 85 -11.99 -7.82 -13.80
C ASP A 85 -13.43 -7.49 -14.22
N ALA A 86 -14.07 -6.51 -13.57
CA ALA A 86 -15.45 -6.13 -13.87
C ALA A 86 -15.57 -5.62 -15.31
N GLY A 87 -16.52 -6.19 -16.05
CA GLY A 87 -16.84 -5.75 -17.39
C GLY A 87 -17.49 -4.35 -17.39
N GLN A 88 -17.53 -3.73 -18.57
CA GLN A 88 -18.14 -2.40 -18.74
C GLN A 88 -19.60 -2.37 -18.28
N GLU A 89 -20.37 -3.42 -18.54
CA GLU A 89 -21.80 -3.50 -18.17
C GLU A 89 -21.98 -3.52 -16.64
N ASP A 90 -21.17 -4.30 -15.93
CA ASP A 90 -21.21 -4.38 -14.46
C ASP A 90 -20.78 -3.06 -13.82
N ALA A 91 -19.73 -2.43 -14.36
CA ALA A 91 -19.28 -1.12 -13.90
C ALA A 91 -20.33 -0.03 -14.15
N LEU A 92 -21.03 -0.06 -15.29
CA LEU A 92 -22.11 0.88 -15.60
C LEU A 92 -23.30 0.66 -14.67
N ALA A 93 -23.69 -0.59 -14.43
CA ALA A 93 -24.78 -0.93 -13.52
C ALA A 93 -24.48 -0.44 -12.09
N ALA A 94 -23.26 -0.65 -11.60
CA ALA A 94 -22.81 -0.13 -10.31
C ALA A 94 -22.84 1.41 -10.27
N ALA A 95 -22.38 2.07 -11.33
CA ALA A 95 -22.43 3.53 -11.44
C ALA A 95 -23.87 4.07 -11.39
N MET A 96 -24.83 3.46 -12.08
CA MET A 96 -26.21 3.94 -12.11
C MET A 96 -26.94 3.85 -10.75
N LEU A 97 -26.39 3.10 -9.78
CA LEU A 97 -26.91 3.04 -8.42
C LEU A 97 -26.39 4.18 -7.53
N GLU A 98 -25.34 4.90 -7.95
CA GLU A 98 -24.78 6.00 -7.18
C GLU A 98 -25.75 7.20 -7.15
N PRO A 99 -26.12 7.73 -5.97
CA PRO A 99 -27.12 8.80 -5.85
C PRO A 99 -26.78 10.10 -6.62
N GLY A 100 -25.50 10.33 -6.93
CA GLY A 100 -25.03 11.50 -7.69
C GLY A 100 -25.22 11.38 -9.21
N ILE A 101 -25.73 10.25 -9.69
CA ILE A 101 -25.83 9.88 -11.10
C ILE A 101 -27.31 9.71 -11.43
N ALA A 102 -27.85 10.68 -12.17
CA ALA A 102 -29.25 10.75 -12.59
C ALA A 102 -29.32 10.90 -14.12
#